data_AF-Q3AZC7-F1
#
_entry.id   AF-Q3AZC7-F1
#
_cell.length_a   1.000
_cell.length_b   1.000
_cell.length_c   1.000
_cell.angle_alpha   90.00
_cell.angle_beta   90.00
_cell.angle_gamma   90.00
#
_symmetry.space_group_name_H-M   'P 1'
#
loop_
_entity.id
_entity.type
_entity.pdbx_description
1 polymer ?
#
loop_
_entity_poly.entity_id
_entity_poly.type
_entity_poly.pdbx_seq_one_letter_code
_entity_poly.pdbx_strand_id
1 'polypeptide(L)' 'MTFEVLFDDGNQSIPVERFETLGDAIACYVSCIINANEGMNAVEIVDDYFETIASHSFADFINEKQN' A
#
# COMPACT_ATOMS: atom_id res chain seq x y z
N MET A 1 1.40 -0.88 19.57
CA MET A 1 1.69 -1.16 18.17
C MET A 1 0.40 -1.02 17.40
N THR A 2 0.34 0.00 16.55
CA THR A 2 -0.71 0.16 15.54
C THR A 2 -0.07 -0.06 14.18
N PHE A 3 -0.89 -0.41 13.20
CA PHE A 3 -0.48 -0.65 11.83
C PHE A 3 -1.17 0.35 10.92
N GLU A 4 -0.46 0.87 9.92
CA GLU A 4 -1.02 1.82 8.98
C GLU A 4 -0.80 1.31 7.57
N VAL A 5 -1.88 1.30 6.78
CA VAL A 5 -1.81 0.98 5.36
C VAL A 5 -1.63 2.28 4.60
N LEU A 6 -0.56 2.36 3.82
CA LEU A 6 -0.22 3.50 2.97
C LEU A 6 -0.29 3.07 1.52
N PHE A 7 -0.66 3.97 0.62
CA PHE A 7 -0.36 3.81 -0.80
C PHE A 7 0.57 4.93 -1.27
N ASP A 8 1.50 4.59 -2.16
CA ASP A 8 2.40 5.55 -2.80
C ASP A 8 1.83 5.93 -4.17
N ASP A 9 1.69 7.22 -4.44
CA ASP A 9 1.23 7.76 -5.74
C ASP A 9 2.38 8.13 -6.71
N GLY A 10 3.62 7.84 -6.33
CA GLY A 10 4.85 8.22 -7.01
C GLY A 10 5.45 9.54 -6.57
N ASN A 11 4.74 10.33 -5.76
CA ASN A 11 5.25 11.57 -5.17
C ASN A 11 5.23 11.52 -3.64
N GLN A 12 4.23 10.86 -3.05
CA GLN A 12 4.04 10.80 -1.61
C GLN A 12 3.31 9.52 -1.18
N SER A 13 3.57 9.10 0.06
CA SER A 13 2.79 8.08 0.74
C SER A 13 1.52 8.69 1.34
N ILE A 14 0.37 8.14 0.97
CA ILE A 14 -0.96 8.59 1.38
C ILE A 14 -1.56 7.56 2.33
N PRO A 15 -1.95 7.95 3.56
CA PRO A 15 -2.64 7.06 4.48
C PRO A 15 -3.98 6.58 3.93
N VAL A 16 -4.17 5.26 3.93
CA VAL A 16 -5.48 4.65 3.67
C VAL A 16 -6.26 4.55 4.97
N GLU A 17 -5.72 3.79 5.94
CA GLU A 17 -6.37 3.54 7.22
C GLU A 17 -5.37 3.00 8.25
N ARG A 18 -5.67 3.21 9.54
CA ARG A 18 -4.88 2.73 10.68
C ARG A 18 -5.66 1.69 11.48
N PHE A 19 -4.97 0.63 11.90
CA PHE A 19 -5.54 -0.54 12.55
C PHE A 19 -4.80 -0.88 13.85
N GLU A 20 -5.53 -1.48 14.80
CA GLU A 20 -4.95 -2.01 16.04
C GLU A 20 -4.38 -3.42 15.87
N THR A 21 -4.81 -4.15 14.84
CA THR A 21 -4.36 -5.52 14.57
C THR A 21 -3.72 -5.64 13.19
N LEU A 22 -2.70 -6.49 13.10
CA LEU A 22 -2.04 -6.78 11.82
C LEU A 22 -2.97 -7.49 10.84
N GLY A 23 -3.92 -8.29 11.35
CA GLY A 23 -4.89 -9.01 10.52
C GLY A 23 -5.80 -8.05 9.74
N ASP A 24 -6.30 -7.01 10.39
CA ASP A 24 -7.15 -6.00 9.73
C ASP A 24 -6.33 -5.16 8.73
N ALA A 25 -5.10 -4.80 9.09
CA ALA A 25 -4.19 -4.11 8.19
C ALA A 25 -3.87 -4.94 6.93
N ILE A 26 -3.65 -6.25 7.07
CA ILE A 26 -3.46 -7.16 5.93
C ILE A 26 -4.70 -7.20 5.04
N ALA A 27 -5.90 -7.25 5.63
CA ALA A 27 -7.15 -7.26 4.86
C ALA A 27 -7.31 -5.99 4.01
N CYS A 28 -7.02 -4.82 4.61
CA CYS A 28 -7.01 -3.54 3.91
C CYS A 28 -5.93 -3.49 2.82
N TYR A 29 -4.69 -3.85 3.15
CA TYR A 29 -3.56 -3.92 2.23
C TYR A 29 -3.85 -4.79 0.99
N VAL A 30 -4.38 -6.00 1.18
CA VAL A 30 -4.76 -6.90 0.07
C VAL A 30 -5.90 -6.30 -0.75
N SER A 31 -6.88 -5.66 -0.11
CA SER A 31 -7.97 -4.98 -0.81
C SER A 31 -7.45 -3.84 -1.70
N CYS A 32 -6.48 -3.05 -1.21
CA CYS A 32 -5.83 -2.00 -2.00
C CYS A 32 -5.07 -2.57 -3.22
N ILE A 33 -4.42 -3.73 -3.08
CA ILE A 33 -3.74 -4.39 -4.19
C ILE A 33 -4.72 -4.89 -5.25
N ILE A 34 -5.80 -5.54 -4.84
CA ILE A 34 -6.82 -6.08 -5.75
C ILE A 34 -7.55 -4.96 -6.50
N ASN A 35 -7.75 -3.81 -5.85
CA ASN A 35 -8.46 -2.66 -6.41
C ASN A 35 -7.52 -1.50 -6.76
N ALA A 36 -6.29 -1.80 -7.16
CA ALA A 36 -5.30 -0.79 -7.52
C ALA A 36 -5.82 0.10 -8.66
N ASN A 37 -5.65 1.41 -8.50
CA ASN A 37 -6.07 2.42 -9.47
C ASN A 37 -4.88 2.98 -10.25
N GLU A 38 -5.13 3.61 -11.40
CA GLU A 38 -4.11 4.36 -12.13
C GLU A 38 -3.49 5.42 -11.21
N GLY A 39 -2.16 5.45 -11.15
CA GLY A 39 -1.39 6.35 -10.29
C GLY A 39 -0.95 5.73 -8.96
N MET A 40 -1.36 4.51 -8.61
CA MET A 40 -0.79 3.79 -7.46
C MET A 40 0.52 3.10 -7.85
N ASN A 41 1.62 3.47 -7.22
CA ASN A 41 2.95 2.89 -7.42
C ASN A 41 3.28 1.79 -6.42
N ALA A 42 2.79 1.90 -5.19
CA ALA A 42 2.92 0.84 -4.18
C ALA A 42 1.79 0.90 -3.15
N VAL A 43 1.60 -0.21 -2.42
CA VAL A 43 0.88 -0.24 -1.14
C VAL A 43 1.82 -0.81 -0.10
N GLU A 44 1.77 -0.30 1.12
CA GLU A 44 2.62 -0.72 2.22
C GLU A 44 1.83 -0.85 3.52
N ILE A 45 2.29 -1.73 4.41
CA ILE A 45 1.91 -1.75 5.81
C ILE A 45 3.12 -1.27 6.61
N VAL A 46 2.93 -0.25 7.44
CA VAL A 46 3.95 0.25 8.37
C VAL A 46 3.49 0.11 9.81
N ASP A 47 4.44 0.07 10.76
CA ASP A 47 4.14 0.13 12.19
C ASP A 47 4.09 1.57 12.75
N ASP A 48 4.00 1.72 14.08
CA ASP A 48 3.97 3.01 14.77
C ASP A 48 5.30 3.79 14.74
N TYR A 49 6.38 3.17 14.28
CA TYR A 49 7.68 3.79 14.01
C TYR A 49 7.88 4.07 12.52
N PHE A 50 6.86 3.85 11.68
CA PHE A 50 6.93 3.90 10.23
C PHE A 50 7.93 2.89 9.62
N GLU A 51 8.18 1.77 10.30
CA GLU A 51 8.96 0.67 9.72
C GLU A 51 8.05 -0.16 8.80
N THR A 52 8.49 -0.39 7.56
CA THR A 52 7.76 -1.20 6.58
C THR A 52 7.73 -2.67 6.99
N ILE A 53 6.53 -3.20 7.21
CA ILE A 53 6.28 -4.61 7.50
C ILE A 53 6.10 -5.40 6.19
N ALA A 54 5.35 -4.82 5.25
CA ALA A 54 5.07 -5.39 3.95
C ALA A 54 4.92 -4.29 2.91
N SER A 55 5.35 -4.55 1.68
CA SER A 55 5.22 -3.62 0.56
C SER A 55 4.95 -4.40 -0.72
N HIS A 56 4.11 -3.85 -1.58
CA HIS A 56 3.84 -4.33 -2.93
C HIS A 56 3.95 -3.18 -3.91
N SER A 57 4.89 -3.27 -4.85
CA SER A 57 5.03 -2.29 -5.92
C SER A 57 4.25 -2.73 -7.17
N PHE A 58 3.57 -1.77 -7.79
CA PHE A 58 2.89 -1.94 -9.07
C PHE A 58 3.74 -1.50 -10.27
N ALA A 59 5.04 -1.21 -10.06
CA ALA A 59 5.94 -0.72 -11.12
C ALA A 59 6.03 -1.65 -12.34
N ASP A 60 5.71 -2.95 -12.18
CA ASP A 60 5.65 -3.90 -13.29
C ASP A 60 4.34 -3.81 -14.11
N PHE A 61 3.25 -3.24 -13.58
CA PHE A 61 1.94 -3.19 -14.24
C PHE A 61 1.79 -1.98 -15.19
N ILE A 62 2.55 -0.91 -14.99
CA ILE A 62 2.42 0.35 -15.75
C ILE A 62 3.22 0.32 -17.07
N ASN A 63 4.14 -0.63 -17.25
CA ASN A 63 4.92 -0.76 -18.48
C ASN A 63 4.19 -1.48 -19.63
N GLU A 64 2.98 -2.02 -19.42
CA GLU A 64 2.23 -2.73 -20.49
C GLU A 64 1.35 -1.81 -21.37
N LYS A 65 1.22 -0.50 -21.08
CA LYS A 65 0.49 0.47 -21.93
C LYS A 65 1.40 1.32 -22.83
N GLN A 66 2.48 0.74 -23.35
CA GLN A 66 3.23 1.32 -24.48
C GLN A 66 3.40 0.30 -25.61
N ASN A 67 2.32 0.04 -26.35
CA ASN A 67 2.37 -0.50 -27.71
C ASN A 67 1.16 -0.01 -28.51
#